data_AF-A0A8J5B9D2-F1
#
_entry.id   AF-A0A8J5B9D2-F1
#
_cell.length_a   1.000
_cell.length_b   1.000
_cell.length_c   1.000
_cell.angle_alpha   90.00
_cell.angle_beta   90.00
_cell.angle_gamma   90.00
#
_symmetry.space_group_name_H-M   'P 1'
#
loop_
_entity.id
_entity.type
_entity.pdbx_description
1 polymer ?
#
loop_
_entity_poly.entity_id
_entity_poly.type
_entity_poly.pdbx_seq_one_letter_code
_entity_poly.pdbx_strand_id
1 'polypeptide(L)'
;MSLADELAAISIDTEPRKVLNEPTKKGKGKVRKGQSPEEYQRQVDQYTEGPPVQTLTSILARDYSKIDGMDRLDRHAVRHAAERAYFLRKFADCVELVDSSKLLESPEVEKKHARDIYEIRCVYDSAKSFL
;
A
#
# COMPACT_ATOMS: atom_id res chain seq x y z
N MET A 1 37.64 20.73 -22.19
CA MET A 1 37.82 19.30 -21.87
C MET A 1 37.21 18.53 -23.03
N SER A 2 37.94 17.58 -23.62
CA SER A 2 37.48 16.90 -24.82
C SER A 2 36.55 15.73 -24.45
N LEU A 3 35.60 15.40 -25.32
CA LEU A 3 34.69 14.24 -25.14
C LEU A 3 35.43 12.90 -24.98
N ALA A 4 36.69 12.84 -25.42
CA ALA A 4 37.55 11.67 -25.23
C ALA A 4 38.02 11.50 -23.77
N ASP A 5 38.12 12.61 -23.02
CA ASP A 5 38.54 12.59 -21.62
C ASP A 5 37.40 12.11 -20.69
N GLU A 6 36.14 12.35 -21.05
CA GLU A 6 34.97 11.88 -20.31
C GLU A 6 34.70 10.38 -20.49
N LEU A 7 35.00 9.82 -21.67
CA LEU A 7 34.85 8.38 -21.93
C LEU A 7 35.92 7.53 -21.23
N ALA A 8 37.12 8.08 -21.02
CA ALA A 8 38.19 7.41 -20.28
C ALA A 8 37.91 7.26 -18.78
N ALA A 9 37.01 8.09 -18.22
CA ALA A 9 36.61 8.02 -16.81
C ALA A 9 35.61 6.87 -16.53
N ILE A 10 34.98 6.29 -17.56
CA ILE A 10 34.10 5.12 -17.46
C ILE A 10 34.89 3.86 -17.83
N SER A 11 36.06 3.69 -17.20
CA SER A 11 36.79 2.42 -17.26
C SER A 11 36.07 1.42 -16.35
N ILE A 12 35.20 0.61 -16.94
CA ILE A 12 34.61 -0.56 -16.26
C ILE A 12 35.77 -1.52 -16.01
N ASP A 13 36.15 -1.71 -14.76
CA ASP A 13 37.15 -2.72 -14.36
C ASP A 13 36.73 -4.11 -14.88
N THR A 14 37.30 -4.50 -16.00
CA THR A 14 37.20 -5.84 -16.62
C THR A 14 38.11 -6.84 -15.93
N GLU A 15 38.15 -6.83 -14.59
CA GLU A 15 38.69 -7.95 -13.84
C GLU A 15 37.65 -9.08 -13.88
N PRO A 16 37.99 -10.29 -14.34
CA PRO A 16 37.06 -11.41 -14.28
C PRO A 16 36.75 -11.70 -12.81
N ARG A 17 35.52 -11.38 -12.41
CA ARG A 17 35.01 -11.60 -11.05
C ARG A 17 35.26 -13.06 -10.67
N LYS A 18 36.23 -13.29 -9.78
CA LYS A 18 36.61 -14.63 -9.31
C LYS A 18 35.39 -15.26 -8.63
N VAL A 19 34.71 -16.15 -9.33
CA VAL A 19 33.60 -16.91 -8.77
C VAL A 19 34.21 -17.88 -7.76
N LEU A 20 34.08 -17.55 -6.47
CA LEU A 20 34.42 -18.46 -5.37
C LEU A 20 33.48 -19.67 -5.45
N ASN A 21 33.87 -20.67 -6.24
CA ASN A 21 33.28 -22.01 -6.22
C ASN A 21 33.74 -22.73 -4.94
N GLU A 22 33.24 -22.31 -3.79
CA GLU A 22 33.26 -23.16 -2.62
C GLU A 22 32.11 -24.18 -2.73
N PRO A 23 32.36 -25.49 -2.54
CA PRO A 23 31.30 -26.48 -2.54
C PRO A 23 30.39 -26.23 -1.34
N THR A 24 29.22 -25.64 -1.59
CA THR A 24 28.18 -25.47 -0.58
C THR A 24 27.79 -26.84 -0.02
N LYS A 25 27.86 -26.97 1.31
CA LYS A 25 27.41 -28.16 2.04
C LYS A 25 26.00 -28.52 1.57
N LYS A 26 25.81 -29.74 1.04
CA LYS A 26 24.52 -30.29 0.61
C LYS A 26 23.57 -30.43 1.81
N GLY A 27 22.96 -29.34 2.25
CA GLY A 27 21.78 -29.38 3.09
C GLY A 27 20.63 -30.00 2.31
N LYS A 28 19.73 -30.73 2.99
CA LYS A 28 18.47 -31.19 2.41
C LYS A 28 17.76 -29.96 1.82
N GLY A 29 17.76 -29.84 0.49
CA GLY A 29 17.17 -28.71 -0.19
C GLY A 29 15.72 -28.57 0.24
N LYS A 30 15.33 -27.36 0.66
CA LYS A 30 13.94 -27.06 1.00
C LYS A 30 13.11 -27.29 -0.26
N VAL A 31 12.46 -28.44 -0.37
CA VAL A 31 11.56 -28.76 -1.48
C VAL A 31 10.41 -27.77 -1.37
N ARG A 32 10.35 -26.83 -2.31
CA ARG A 32 9.23 -25.91 -2.40
C ARG A 32 8.03 -26.74 -2.85
N LYS A 33 6.91 -26.66 -2.11
CA LYS A 33 5.65 -27.21 -2.61
C LYS A 33 5.38 -26.54 -3.96
N GLY A 34 5.13 -27.35 -4.99
CA GLY A 34 4.62 -26.82 -6.25
C GLY A 34 3.28 -26.13 -6.02
N GLN A 35 2.97 -25.14 -6.83
CA GLN A 35 1.65 -24.50 -6.83
C GLN A 35 0.60 -25.52 -7.26
N SER A 36 -0.55 -25.52 -6.60
CA SER A 36 -1.68 -26.35 -7.03
C SER A 36 -2.28 -25.82 -8.34
N PRO A 37 -2.95 -26.68 -9.13
CA PRO A 37 -3.62 -26.25 -10.37
C PRO A 37 -4.65 -25.14 -10.13
N GLU A 38 -5.36 -25.19 -8.99
CA GLU A 38 -6.35 -24.16 -8.62
C GLU A 38 -5.71 -22.81 -8.30
N GLU A 39 -4.60 -22.80 -7.55
CA GLU A 39 -3.87 -21.56 -7.26
C GLU A 39 -3.28 -20.95 -8.54
N TYR A 40 -2.81 -21.79 -9.47
CA TYR A 40 -2.32 -21.34 -10.76
C TYR A 40 -3.43 -20.69 -11.57
N GLN A 41 -4.60 -21.33 -11.64
CA GLN A 41 -5.75 -20.78 -12.38
C GLN A 41 -6.19 -19.43 -11.78
N ARG A 42 -6.29 -19.32 -10.45
CA ARG A 42 -6.60 -18.03 -9.80
C ARG A 42 -5.60 -16.93 -10.15
N GLN A 43 -4.33 -17.29 -10.25
CA GLN A 43 -3.27 -16.34 -10.59
C GLN A 43 -3.35 -15.92 -12.05
N VAL A 44 -3.68 -16.84 -12.96
CA VAL A 44 -3.95 -16.53 -14.37
C VAL A 44 -5.17 -15.61 -14.50
N ASP A 45 -6.26 -15.90 -13.79
CA ASP A 45 -7.47 -15.08 -13.80
C ASP A 45 -7.14 -13.65 -13.33
N GLN A 46 -6.37 -13.51 -12.25
CA GLN A 46 -5.91 -12.22 -11.72
C GLN A 46 -4.98 -11.47 -12.69
N TYR A 47 -4.14 -12.17 -13.45
CA TYR A 47 -3.29 -11.56 -14.48
C TYR A 47 -4.10 -11.13 -15.72
N THR A 48 -5.19 -11.83 -16.03
CA THR A 48 -6.06 -11.55 -17.18
C THR A 48 -6.87 -10.26 -16.96
N GLU A 49 -7.26 -9.97 -15.72
CA GLU A 49 -7.85 -8.68 -15.33
C GLU A 49 -6.84 -7.51 -15.42
N GLY A 50 -5.54 -7.82 -15.45
CA GLY A 50 -4.46 -6.85 -15.50
C GLY A 50 -4.11 -6.27 -14.11
N PRO A 51 -2.97 -5.58 -13.98
CA PRO A 51 -2.62 -4.94 -12.73
C PRO A 51 -3.65 -3.85 -12.39
N PRO A 52 -4.07 -3.72 -11.13
CA PRO A 52 -4.93 -2.61 -10.73
C PRO A 52 -4.20 -1.30 -11.04
N VAL A 53 -4.73 -0.53 -11.98
CA VAL A 53 -4.19 0.78 -12.30
C VAL A 53 -4.41 1.68 -11.09
N GLN A 54 -3.34 2.11 -10.45
CA GLN A 54 -3.41 3.08 -9.36
C GLN A 54 -3.84 4.44 -9.92
N THR A 55 -5.16 4.64 -10.01
CA THR A 55 -5.75 5.92 -10.40
C THR A 55 -5.82 6.86 -9.20
N LEU A 56 -5.99 8.16 -9.46
CA LEU A 56 -6.18 9.18 -8.42
C LEU A 56 -7.38 8.87 -7.50
N THR A 57 -8.37 8.10 -7.95
CA THR A 57 -9.56 7.74 -7.15
C THR A 57 -9.48 6.33 -6.58
N SER A 58 -8.44 5.56 -6.89
CA SER A 58 -8.32 4.16 -6.49
C SER A 58 -8.42 3.96 -4.97
N ILE A 59 -7.82 4.87 -4.20
CA ILE A 59 -7.88 4.85 -2.73
C ILE A 59 -9.29 5.14 -2.19
N LEU A 60 -10.15 5.86 -2.91
CA LEU A 60 -11.53 6.12 -2.46
C LEU A 60 -12.50 5.03 -2.92
N ALA A 61 -12.19 4.34 -4.01
CA ALA A 61 -13.03 3.30 -4.59
C ALA A 61 -12.84 1.91 -3.95
N ARG A 62 -11.84 1.75 -3.07
CA ARG A 62 -11.60 0.48 -2.38
C ARG A 62 -12.68 0.26 -1.31
N ASP A 63 -13.11 -0.99 -1.18
CA ASP A 63 -14.00 -1.39 -0.09
C ASP A 63 -13.20 -1.59 1.20
N TYR A 64 -13.46 -0.73 2.20
CA TYR A 64 -12.81 -0.76 3.51
C TYR A 64 -13.65 -1.48 4.58
N SER A 65 -14.85 -1.97 4.24
CA SER A 65 -15.78 -2.59 5.21
C SER A 65 -15.32 -3.94 5.77
N LYS A 66 -14.44 -4.64 5.03
CA LYS A 66 -13.95 -5.98 5.36
C LYS A 66 -12.55 -5.98 5.98
N ILE A 67 -12.01 -4.81 6.22
CA ILE A 67 -10.66 -4.65 6.73
C ILE A 67 -10.63 -4.95 8.23
N ASP A 68 -9.68 -5.77 8.64
CA ASP A 68 -9.45 -6.07 10.04
C ASP A 68 -8.59 -4.95 10.62
N GLY A 69 -9.16 -4.09 11.48
CA GLY A 69 -8.51 -2.88 12.02
C GLY A 69 -7.23 -3.15 12.83
N MET A 70 -6.89 -4.43 13.04
CA MET A 70 -5.66 -4.90 13.67
C MET A 70 -4.47 -4.93 12.72
N ASP A 71 -4.66 -5.02 11.40
CA ASP A 71 -3.54 -4.94 10.45
C ASP A 71 -3.09 -3.49 10.21
N ARG A 72 -1.77 -3.27 10.31
CA ARG A 72 -1.16 -1.95 10.23
C ARG A 72 -1.31 -1.35 8.82
N LEU A 73 -1.14 -2.18 7.79
CA LEU A 73 -1.23 -1.73 6.39
C LEU A 73 -2.64 -1.22 6.08
N ASP A 74 -3.62 -1.96 6.54
CA ASP A 74 -5.02 -1.66 6.41
C ASP A 74 -5.44 -0.40 7.17
N ARG A 75 -4.93 -0.18 8.40
CA ARG A 75 -5.12 1.09 9.11
C ARG A 75 -4.58 2.29 8.32
N HIS A 76 -3.37 2.18 7.78
CA HIS A 76 -2.80 3.26 6.96
C HIS A 76 -3.59 3.50 5.68
N ALA A 77 -4.09 2.44 5.04
CA ALA A 77 -4.88 2.55 3.82
C ALA A 77 -6.19 3.31 4.06
N VAL A 78 -6.92 3.00 5.14
CA VAL A 78 -8.12 3.73 5.53
C VAL A 78 -7.79 5.19 5.86
N ARG A 79 -6.72 5.42 6.62
CA ARG A 79 -6.30 6.77 7.01
C ARG A 79 -6.04 7.65 5.78
N HIS A 80 -5.29 7.16 4.81
CA HIS A 80 -5.00 7.91 3.59
C HIS A 80 -6.25 8.12 2.74
N ALA A 81 -7.21 7.19 2.76
CA ALA A 81 -8.52 7.38 2.12
C ALA A 81 -9.32 8.50 2.78
N ALA A 82 -9.39 8.52 4.12
CA ALA A 82 -10.07 9.55 4.88
C ALA A 82 -9.41 10.94 4.70
N GLU A 83 -8.08 11.03 4.77
CA GLU A 83 -7.32 12.26 4.52
C GLU A 83 -7.63 12.81 3.12
N ARG A 84 -7.65 11.94 2.10
CA ARG A 84 -7.97 12.34 0.73
C ARG A 84 -9.42 12.82 0.58
N ALA A 85 -10.38 12.13 1.19
CA ALA A 85 -11.78 12.54 1.18
C ALA A 85 -11.96 13.94 1.81
N TYR A 86 -11.27 14.20 2.91
CA TYR A 86 -11.24 15.51 3.57
C TYR A 86 -10.70 16.61 2.63
N PHE A 87 -9.56 16.41 1.98
CA PHE A 87 -9.00 17.40 1.05
C PHE A 87 -9.89 17.66 -0.17
N LEU A 88 -10.62 16.64 -0.63
CA LEU A 88 -11.61 16.78 -1.70
C LEU A 88 -12.94 17.38 -1.23
N ARG A 89 -13.05 17.79 0.04
CA ARG A 89 -14.27 18.31 0.69
C ARG A 89 -15.45 17.34 0.65
N LYS A 90 -15.17 16.03 0.51
CA LYS A 90 -16.16 14.96 0.58
C LYS A 90 -16.26 14.47 2.03
N PHE A 91 -16.82 15.32 2.88
CA PHE A 91 -16.85 15.08 4.33
C PHE A 91 -17.74 13.88 4.72
N ALA A 92 -18.81 13.61 3.97
CA ALA A 92 -19.66 12.44 4.18
C ALA A 92 -18.86 11.14 4.04
N ASP A 93 -18.18 10.96 2.90
CA ASP A 93 -17.32 9.81 2.62
C ASP A 93 -16.21 9.65 3.66
N CYS A 94 -15.65 10.78 4.15
CA CYS A 94 -14.62 10.78 5.18
C CYS A 94 -15.12 10.15 6.49
N VAL A 95 -16.31 10.54 6.94
CA VAL A 95 -16.92 10.01 8.18
C VAL A 95 -17.29 8.54 8.00
N GLU A 96 -17.89 8.18 6.87
CA GLU A 96 -18.29 6.80 6.57
C GLU A 96 -17.09 5.83 6.53
N LEU A 97 -15.96 6.24 5.94
CA LEU A 97 -14.73 5.45 5.91
C LEU A 97 -14.15 5.21 7.31
N VAL A 98 -14.21 6.22 8.17
CA VAL A 98 -13.73 6.11 9.55
C VAL A 98 -14.64 5.20 10.38
N ASP A 99 -15.95 5.30 10.20
CA ASP A 99 -16.92 4.51 10.96
C ASP A 99 -16.94 3.05 10.52
N SER A 100 -16.81 2.78 9.22
CA SER A 100 -16.81 1.41 8.67
C SER A 100 -15.54 0.62 8.98
N SER A 101 -14.41 1.28 9.20
CA SER A 101 -13.09 0.66 9.32
C SER A 101 -12.67 0.25 10.74
N LYS A 102 -13.50 0.53 11.76
CA LYS A 102 -13.18 0.33 13.19
C LYS A 102 -11.85 0.96 13.61
N LEU A 103 -11.34 1.93 12.87
CA LEU A 103 -10.00 2.49 13.10
C LEU A 103 -9.87 3.10 14.50
N LEU A 104 -10.96 3.70 14.99
CA LEU A 104 -11.07 4.32 16.31
C LEU A 104 -11.01 3.32 17.48
N GLU A 105 -11.20 2.03 17.23
CA GLU A 105 -11.15 0.99 18.27
C GLU A 105 -9.71 0.53 18.54
N SER A 106 -8.75 0.90 17.70
CA SER A 106 -7.35 0.52 17.88
C SER A 106 -6.69 1.37 18.97
N PRO A 107 -6.04 0.76 19.99
CA PRO A 107 -5.40 1.48 21.08
C PRO A 107 -4.17 2.31 20.63
N GLU A 108 -3.65 2.05 19.42
CA GLU A 108 -2.56 2.81 18.79
C GLU A 108 -3.04 4.08 18.08
N VAL A 109 -4.34 4.20 17.80
CA VAL A 109 -4.92 5.39 17.17
C VAL A 109 -5.05 6.46 18.27
N GLU A 110 -3.94 7.15 18.47
CA GLU A 110 -3.73 8.15 19.50
C GLU A 110 -4.85 9.21 19.57
N LYS A 111 -5.02 9.79 20.77
CA LYS A 111 -5.98 10.86 21.12
C LYS A 111 -6.07 12.03 20.12
N LYS A 112 -5.04 12.24 19.31
CA LYS A 112 -4.98 13.26 18.26
C LYS A 112 -5.94 12.95 17.10
N HIS A 113 -5.98 11.71 16.61
CA HIS A 113 -6.87 11.31 15.52
C HIS A 113 -8.34 11.37 15.90
N ALA A 114 -8.65 11.00 17.14
CA ALA A 114 -10.00 11.13 17.68
C ALA A 114 -10.49 12.60 17.68
N ARG A 115 -9.58 13.54 17.95
CA ARG A 115 -9.88 14.98 17.88
C ARG A 115 -10.11 15.45 16.45
N ASP A 116 -9.25 15.06 15.51
CA ASP A 116 -9.39 15.43 14.10
C ASP A 116 -10.72 14.90 13.52
N ILE A 117 -11.10 13.66 13.86
CA ILE A 117 -12.39 13.07 13.45
C ILE A 117 -13.58 13.80 14.08
N TYR A 118 -13.49 14.18 15.36
CA TYR A 118 -14.51 14.98 16.03
C TYR A 118 -14.69 16.34 15.36
N GLU A 119 -13.60 17.04 15.04
CA GLU A 119 -13.63 18.33 14.35
C GLU A 119 -14.28 18.19 12.96
N ILE A 120 -13.93 17.16 12.20
CA ILE A 120 -14.56 16.87 10.90
C ILE A 120 -16.06 16.62 11.04
N ARG A 121 -16.48 15.84 12.06
CA ARG A 121 -17.91 15.60 12.34
C ARG A 121 -18.65 16.88 12.65
N CYS A 122 -18.12 17.75 13.52
CA CYS A 122 -18.75 19.03 13.82
C CYS A 122 -18.92 19.90 12.55
N VAL A 123 -17.91 19.93 11.68
CA VAL A 123 -17.98 20.66 10.41
C VAL A 123 -19.04 20.04 9.49
N TYR A 124 -19.09 18.72 9.36
CA TYR A 124 -20.09 18.04 8.54
C TYR A 124 -21.52 18.27 9.05
N ASP A 125 -21.76 18.10 10.35
CA ASP A 125 -23.08 18.28 10.96
C ASP A 125 -23.55 19.73 10.86
N SER A 126 -22.65 20.70 11.05
CA SER A 126 -22.98 22.10 10.82
C SER A 126 -23.33 22.34 9.35
N ALA A 127 -22.53 21.88 8.39
CA ALA A 127 -22.81 22.03 6.96
C ALA A 127 -24.13 21.36 6.54
N LYS A 128 -24.47 20.22 7.14
CA LYS A 128 -25.74 19.51 6.91
C LYS A 128 -26.94 20.26 7.49
N SER A 129 -26.77 20.95 8.61
CA SER A 129 -27.85 21.74 9.23
C SER A 129 -28.26 22.99 8.45
N PHE A 130 -27.42 23.43 7.51
CA PHE A 130 -27.69 24.58 6.63
C PHE A 130 -28.34 24.19 5.29
N LEU A 131 -28.54 22.89 5.03
CA LEU A 131 -29.19 22.32 3.84
C LEU A 131 -30.61 21.86 4.18
#